data_AF-A0A2K4FH82-F1
#
_entry.id   AF-A0A2K4FH82-F1
#
_cell.length_a   1.000
_cell.length_b   1.000
_cell.length_c   1.000
_cell.angle_alpha   90.00
_cell.angle_beta   90.00
_cell.angle_gamma   90.00
#
_symmetry.space_group_name_H-M   'P 1'
#
loop_
_entity.id
_entity.type
_entity.pdbx_description
1 polymer ?
#
loop_
_entity_poly.entity_id
_entity_poly.type
_entity_poly.pdbx_seq_one_letter_code
_entity_poly.pdbx_strand_id
1 'polypeptide(L)'
;MKRRAIYQCPAALLVLGLLLSGGAHGEGLEERLRAQLRSTTAQLQTLQSEQAQASAARQAAETQAKEAQAQIKQLTAQLSKAQALNEQLAGHQQNLQSQAQAQVAASNEQMGKFKKAYDELLVLARGKEAERARLEAQLTERDTQVQQCSVKNQQMYEVAKTLLHAYETIDVTDIVKIRQPFAAKARVRFEELAQGFGDDLYKNRFDAPQASITH
;
A
#
# COMPACT_ATOMS: atom_id res chain seq x y z
N MET A 1 29.62 40.30 14.25
CA MET A 1 29.74 41.29 15.36
C MET A 1 30.06 42.66 14.79
N LYS A 2 29.39 43.69 15.32
CA LYS A 2 29.40 45.08 14.83
C LYS A 2 30.67 45.83 15.26
N ARG A 3 31.23 46.59 14.30
CA ARG A 3 31.93 47.89 14.35
C ARG A 3 32.35 48.43 15.73
N ARG A 4 33.58 48.98 15.83
CA ARG A 4 33.85 50.44 15.80
C ARG A 4 35.35 50.77 15.90
N ALA A 5 35.70 51.84 15.20
CA ALA A 5 37.01 52.49 15.12
C ALA A 5 37.23 53.49 16.28
N ILE A 6 38.49 53.71 16.64
CA ILE A 6 39.03 54.79 17.50
C ILE A 6 40.47 55.01 16.95
N TYR A 7 40.77 55.97 16.05
CA TYR A 7 41.12 57.41 16.29
C TYR A 7 41.94 57.59 17.58
N GLN A 8 43.10 58.23 17.72
CA GLN A 8 43.94 59.12 16.93
C GLN A 8 45.00 59.63 17.95
N CYS A 9 46.20 60.01 17.49
CA CYS A 9 46.99 61.14 18.02
C CYS A 9 47.75 60.95 19.38
N PRO A 10 48.72 61.83 19.72
CA PRO A 10 50.14 61.73 19.29
C PRO A 10 51.11 62.18 20.43
N ALA A 11 52.34 62.58 20.08
CA ALA A 11 53.35 63.26 20.93
C ALA A 11 54.08 62.32 21.90
N ALA A 12 55.37 62.45 22.22
CA ALA A 12 56.40 63.47 22.07
C ALA A 12 57.76 62.71 22.13
N LEU A 13 58.99 63.20 22.02
CA LEU A 13 59.61 64.49 22.25
C LEU A 13 61.07 64.31 21.75
N LEU A 14 61.53 65.17 20.85
CA LEU A 14 62.92 65.21 20.35
C LEU A 14 63.70 66.20 21.22
N VAL A 15 64.75 65.72 21.90
CA VAL A 15 65.68 66.56 22.67
C VAL A 15 66.80 67.04 21.74
N LEU A 16 66.84 68.35 21.49
CA LEU A 16 67.89 69.01 20.72
C LEU A 16 68.91 69.65 21.68
N GLY A 17 70.16 69.20 21.61
CA GLY A 17 71.28 69.79 22.34
C GLY A 17 71.73 71.12 21.71
N LEU A 18 71.86 72.15 22.54
CA LEU A 18 72.51 73.42 22.21
C LEU A 18 74.02 73.30 22.44
N LEU A 19 74.83 73.62 21.44
CA LEU A 19 76.25 73.98 21.60
C LEU A 19 76.54 75.28 20.83
N LEU A 20 77.06 76.23 21.62
CA LEU A 20 78.05 77.30 21.36
C LEU A 20 78.01 78.16 20.08
N SER A 21 77.79 79.45 20.32
CA SER A 21 78.63 80.63 20.03
C SER A 21 79.72 80.56 18.94
N GLY A 22 79.77 81.59 18.09
CA GLY A 22 81.00 81.99 17.37
C GLY A 22 80.72 82.67 16.03
N GLY A 23 81.22 83.90 15.85
CA GLY A 23 80.85 84.81 14.77
C GLY A 23 81.57 84.63 13.42
N ALA A 24 81.12 85.48 12.48
CA ALA A 24 81.72 85.89 11.20
C ALA A 24 81.78 84.87 10.06
N HIS A 25 80.84 84.91 9.10
CA HIS A 25 81.08 84.52 7.69
C HIS A 25 80.04 85.16 6.73
N GLY A 26 80.47 86.16 5.96
CA GLY A 26 79.69 86.74 4.85
C GLY A 26 79.71 85.92 3.55
N GLU A 27 80.60 84.92 3.43
CA GLU A 27 80.69 84.01 2.26
C GLU A 27 80.00 82.65 2.49
N GLY A 28 79.55 82.34 3.71
CA GLY A 28 78.90 81.06 4.03
C GLY A 28 77.37 81.05 3.90
N LEU A 29 76.75 82.23 3.77
CA LEU A 29 75.29 82.37 3.69
C LEU A 29 74.76 81.94 2.32
N GLU A 30 75.44 82.33 1.24
CA GLU A 30 75.04 82.01 -0.13
C GLU A 30 75.21 80.51 -0.47
N GLU A 31 76.31 79.89 0.00
CA GLU A 31 76.56 78.45 -0.16
C GLU A 31 75.51 77.62 0.60
N ARG A 32 75.11 78.07 1.79
CA ARG A 32 74.08 77.42 2.62
C ARG A 32 72.68 77.59 2.02
N LEU A 33 72.38 78.75 1.42
CA LEU A 33 71.16 79.00 0.64
C LEU A 33 71.10 78.10 -0.61
N ARG A 34 72.21 77.93 -1.34
CA ARG A 34 72.30 76.98 -2.47
C ARG A 34 72.11 75.54 -2.02
N ALA A 35 72.73 75.14 -0.91
CA ALA A 35 72.56 73.79 -0.35
C ALA A 35 71.11 73.55 0.09
N GLN A 36 70.45 74.56 0.69
CA GLN A 36 69.06 74.50 1.10
C GLN A 36 68.11 74.46 -0.11
N LEU A 37 68.40 75.20 -1.18
CA LEU A 37 67.69 75.12 -2.46
C LEU A 37 67.83 73.75 -3.13
N ARG A 38 69.03 73.17 -3.17
CA ARG A 38 69.22 71.80 -3.70
C ARG A 38 68.49 70.75 -2.85
N SER A 39 68.54 70.87 -1.52
CA SER A 39 67.84 69.99 -0.60
C SER A 39 66.31 70.08 -0.77
N THR A 40 65.76 71.28 -0.85
CA THR A 40 64.32 71.49 -1.09
C THR A 40 63.89 71.02 -2.49
N THR A 41 64.74 71.19 -3.51
CA THR A 41 64.49 70.64 -4.85
C THR A 41 64.49 69.12 -4.85
N ALA A 42 65.44 68.48 -4.15
CA ALA A 42 65.48 67.03 -3.99
C ALA A 42 64.26 66.51 -3.20
N GLN A 43 63.84 67.21 -2.14
CA GLN A 43 62.63 66.87 -1.38
C GLN A 43 61.37 67.01 -2.24
N LEU A 44 61.25 68.05 -3.07
CA LEU A 44 60.13 68.19 -4.00
C LEU A 44 60.09 67.07 -5.03
N GLN A 45 61.25 66.68 -5.57
CA GLN A 45 61.33 65.57 -6.52
C GLN A 45 60.94 64.22 -5.88
N THR A 46 61.38 63.98 -4.64
CA THR A 46 60.97 62.80 -3.85
C THR A 46 59.47 62.81 -3.58
N LEU A 47 58.91 63.92 -3.08
CA LEU A 47 57.47 64.06 -2.82
C LEU A 47 56.63 63.91 -4.09
N GLN A 48 57.12 64.41 -5.24
CA GLN A 48 56.45 64.25 -6.52
C GLN A 48 56.44 62.78 -6.98
N SER A 49 57.54 62.05 -6.77
CA SER A 49 57.61 60.61 -7.03
C SER A 49 56.70 59.82 -6.09
N GLU A 50 56.68 60.14 -4.80
CA GLU A 50 55.79 59.51 -3.81
C GLU A 50 54.31 59.78 -4.13
N GLN A 51 53.96 60.99 -4.55
CA GLN A 51 52.61 61.33 -4.98
C GLN A 51 52.21 60.53 -6.23
N ALA A 52 53.11 60.40 -7.22
CA ALA A 52 52.87 59.58 -8.39
C ALA A 52 52.66 58.10 -8.01
N GLN A 53 53.50 57.56 -7.12
CA GLN A 53 53.39 56.18 -6.66
C GLN A 53 52.12 55.92 -5.83
N ALA A 54 51.74 56.85 -4.95
CA ALA A 54 50.50 56.77 -4.19
C ALA A 54 49.25 56.88 -5.09
N SER A 55 49.30 57.70 -6.15
CA SER A 55 48.22 57.81 -7.13
C SER A 55 48.05 56.52 -7.95
N ALA A 56 49.17 55.91 -8.36
CA ALA A 56 49.16 54.62 -9.06
C ALA A 56 48.64 53.49 -8.15
N ALA A 57 49.06 53.46 -6.89
CA ALA A 57 48.57 52.49 -5.90
C ALA A 57 47.06 52.66 -5.63
N ARG A 58 46.55 53.89 -5.56
CA ARG A 58 45.10 54.17 -5.44
C ARG A 58 44.33 53.68 -6.66
N GLN A 59 44.81 53.95 -7.87
CA GLN A 59 44.16 53.49 -9.10
C GLN A 59 44.14 51.95 -9.19
N ALA A 60 45.23 51.29 -8.80
CA ALA A 60 45.29 49.83 -8.73
C ALA A 60 44.29 49.27 -7.70
N ALA A 61 44.22 49.86 -6.51
CA ALA A 61 43.28 49.45 -5.46
C ALA A 61 41.82 49.70 -5.87
N GLU A 62 41.51 50.81 -6.52
CA GLU A 62 40.17 51.11 -7.06
C GLU A 62 39.77 50.12 -8.15
N THR A 63 40.71 49.73 -9.01
CA THR A 63 40.47 48.72 -10.06
C THR A 63 40.18 47.36 -9.45
N GLN A 64 40.99 46.90 -8.49
CA GLN A 64 40.75 45.66 -7.76
C GLN A 64 39.43 45.67 -6.98
N ALA A 65 39.06 46.81 -6.37
CA ALA A 65 37.78 46.96 -5.68
C ALA A 65 36.60 46.83 -6.65
N LYS A 66 36.69 47.42 -7.85
CA LYS A 66 35.67 47.29 -8.89
C LYS A 66 35.54 45.85 -9.40
N GLU A 67 36.67 45.17 -9.62
CA GLU A 67 36.70 43.76 -10.04
C GLU A 67 36.09 42.84 -8.97
N ALA A 68 36.48 43.01 -7.70
CA ALA A 68 35.90 42.26 -6.58
C ALA A 68 34.39 42.52 -6.46
N GLN A 69 33.95 43.77 -6.63
CA GLN A 69 32.53 44.11 -6.60
C GLN A 69 31.76 43.48 -7.77
N ALA A 70 32.37 43.37 -8.95
CA ALA A 70 31.80 42.67 -10.09
C ALA A 70 31.67 41.16 -9.83
N GLN A 71 32.71 40.54 -9.26
CA GLN A 71 32.69 39.12 -8.87
C GLN A 71 31.62 38.83 -7.81
N ILE A 72 31.49 39.67 -6.79
CA ILE A 72 30.44 39.52 -5.76
C ILE A 72 29.04 39.59 -6.39
N LYS A 73 28.80 40.53 -7.32
CA LYS A 73 27.53 40.62 -8.03
C LYS A 73 27.25 39.36 -8.85
N GLN A 74 28.24 38.86 -9.57
CA GLN A 74 28.12 37.65 -10.38
C GLN A 74 27.84 36.41 -9.51
N LEU A 75 28.60 36.22 -8.43
CA LEU A 75 28.42 35.10 -7.51
C LEU A 75 27.06 35.16 -6.80
N THR A 76 26.61 36.36 -6.41
CA THR A 76 25.28 36.56 -5.80
C THR A 76 24.17 36.18 -6.78
N ALA A 77 24.30 36.55 -8.06
CA ALA A 77 23.35 36.18 -9.10
C ALA A 77 23.35 34.68 -9.41
N GLN A 78 24.51 34.02 -9.36
CA GLN A 78 24.60 32.57 -9.50
C GLN A 78 23.97 31.84 -8.30
N LEU A 79 24.18 32.34 -7.09
CA LEU A 79 23.64 31.76 -5.86
C LEU A 79 22.11 31.88 -5.84
N SER A 80 21.55 33.04 -6.20
CA SER A 80 20.10 33.20 -6.30
C SER A 80 19.48 32.29 -7.37
N LYS A 81 20.14 32.13 -8.52
CA LYS A 81 19.71 31.19 -9.56
C LYS A 81 19.77 29.74 -9.08
N ALA A 82 20.83 29.34 -8.37
CA ALA A 82 20.96 28.01 -7.81
C ALA A 82 19.90 27.73 -6.73
N GLN A 83 19.60 28.72 -5.88
CA GLN A 83 18.53 28.62 -4.88
C GLN A 83 17.16 28.41 -5.54
N ALA A 84 16.82 29.20 -6.55
CA ALA A 84 15.57 29.06 -7.29
C ALA A 84 15.43 27.68 -7.94
N LEU A 85 16.50 27.16 -8.54
CA LEU A 85 16.51 25.80 -9.11
C LEU A 85 16.31 24.73 -8.02
N ASN A 86 16.95 24.90 -6.86
CA ASN A 86 16.85 23.95 -5.77
C ASN A 86 15.43 23.93 -5.17
N GLU A 87 14.79 25.09 -5.04
CA GLU A 87 13.38 25.20 -4.63
C GLU A 87 12.43 24.54 -5.66
N GLN A 88 12.67 24.77 -6.96
CA GLN A 88 11.90 24.09 -8.00
C GLN A 88 12.07 22.56 -7.95
N LEU A 89 13.29 22.09 -7.75
CA LEU A 89 13.59 20.66 -7.68
C LEU A 89 12.96 20.02 -6.43
N ALA A 90 13.04 20.71 -5.28
CA ALA A 90 12.38 20.27 -4.05
C ALA A 90 10.86 20.19 -4.21
N GLY A 91 10.25 21.20 -4.86
CA GLY A 91 8.82 21.19 -5.19
C GLY A 91 8.44 20.04 -6.13
N HIS A 92 9.26 19.77 -7.15
CA HIS A 92 9.06 18.64 -8.04
C HIS A 92 9.17 17.29 -7.31
N GLN A 93 10.17 17.13 -6.45
CA GLN A 93 10.36 15.92 -5.67
C GLN A 93 9.19 15.67 -4.72
N GLN A 94 8.69 16.71 -4.06
CA GLN A 94 7.51 16.60 -3.18
C GLN A 94 6.25 16.22 -3.97
N ASN A 95 6.03 16.84 -5.14
CA ASN A 95 4.91 16.51 -6.01
C ASN A 95 4.98 15.06 -6.52
N LEU A 96 6.17 14.59 -6.93
CA LEU A 96 6.38 13.21 -7.37
C LEU A 96 6.15 12.21 -6.22
N GLN A 97 6.63 12.51 -5.01
CA GLN A 97 6.37 11.67 -3.84
C GLN A 97 4.88 11.60 -3.52
N SER A 98 4.17 12.73 -3.56
CA SER A 98 2.73 12.78 -3.33
C SER A 98 1.96 11.99 -4.39
N GLN A 99 2.31 12.12 -5.67
CA GLN A 99 1.69 11.35 -6.76
C GLN A 99 1.99 9.85 -6.63
N ALA A 100 3.22 9.47 -6.31
CA ALA A 100 3.58 8.06 -6.10
C ALA A 100 2.81 7.46 -4.93
N GLN A 101 2.69 8.18 -3.81
CA GLN A 101 1.90 7.75 -2.66
C GLN A 101 0.41 7.61 -3.00
N ALA A 102 -0.16 8.58 -3.73
CA ALA A 102 -1.54 8.53 -4.18
C ALA A 102 -1.79 7.33 -5.13
N GLN A 103 -0.86 7.06 -6.03
CA GLN A 103 -0.95 5.93 -6.96
C GLN A 103 -0.83 4.58 -6.25
N VAL A 104 0.07 4.46 -5.28
CA VAL A 104 0.18 3.26 -4.43
C VAL A 104 -1.09 3.05 -3.61
N ALA A 105 -1.64 4.11 -3.01
CA ALA A 105 -2.89 4.04 -2.26
C ALA A 105 -4.06 3.59 -3.14
N ALA A 106 -4.22 4.19 -4.32
CA ALA A 106 -5.25 3.81 -5.29
C ALA A 106 -5.08 2.36 -5.77
N SER A 107 -3.86 1.93 -6.06
CA SER A 107 -3.56 0.56 -6.47
C SER A 107 -3.91 -0.45 -5.36
N ASN A 108 -3.56 -0.14 -4.11
CA ASN A 108 -3.88 -1.00 -2.97
C ASN A 108 -5.39 -1.08 -2.72
N GLU A 109 -6.12 0.02 -2.91
CA GLU A 109 -7.59 0.02 -2.82
C GLU A 109 -8.21 -0.89 -3.90
N GLN A 110 -7.74 -0.80 -5.14
CA GLN A 110 -8.22 -1.66 -6.23
C GLN A 110 -7.89 -3.14 -5.96
N MET A 111 -6.67 -3.44 -5.52
CA MET A 111 -6.28 -4.79 -5.15
C MET A 111 -7.16 -5.34 -4.01
N GLY A 112 -7.49 -4.50 -3.02
CA GLY A 112 -8.42 -4.84 -1.96
C GLY A 112 -9.82 -5.18 -2.48
N LYS A 113 -10.35 -4.37 -3.41
CA LYS A 113 -11.65 -4.63 -4.06
C LYS A 113 -11.65 -5.96 -4.83
N PHE A 114 -10.60 -6.23 -5.61
CA PHE A 114 -10.49 -7.50 -6.35
C PHE A 114 -10.39 -8.70 -5.43
N LYS A 115 -9.58 -8.61 -4.35
CA LYS A 115 -9.48 -9.67 -3.35
C LYS A 115 -10.83 -9.96 -2.71
N LYS A 116 -11.56 -8.92 -2.30
CA LYS A 116 -12.89 -9.06 -1.71
C LYS A 116 -13.89 -9.70 -2.68
N ALA A 117 -13.94 -9.22 -3.92
CA ALA A 117 -14.82 -9.79 -4.95
C ALA A 117 -14.49 -11.25 -5.26
N TYR A 118 -13.19 -11.60 -5.27
CA TYR A 118 -12.75 -12.98 -5.44
C TYR A 118 -13.16 -13.88 -4.26
N ASP A 119 -12.98 -13.40 -3.03
CA ASP A 119 -13.38 -14.13 -1.83
C ASP A 119 -14.91 -14.33 -1.78
N GLU A 120 -15.69 -13.31 -2.15
CA GLU A 120 -17.16 -13.40 -2.29
C GLU A 120 -17.57 -14.43 -3.36
N LEU A 121 -16.91 -14.42 -4.51
CA LEU A 121 -17.15 -15.41 -5.58
C LEU A 121 -16.80 -16.83 -5.13
N LEU A 122 -15.71 -16.99 -4.39
CA LEU A 122 -15.29 -18.30 -3.87
C LEU A 122 -16.30 -18.86 -2.86
N VAL A 123 -16.83 -18.00 -1.97
CA VAL A 123 -17.90 -18.38 -1.04
C VAL A 123 -19.17 -18.77 -1.80
N LEU A 124 -19.56 -17.98 -2.81
CA LEU A 124 -20.72 -18.28 -3.65
C LEU A 124 -20.56 -19.62 -4.38
N ALA A 125 -19.39 -19.88 -4.97
CA ALA A 125 -19.10 -21.11 -5.68
C ALA A 125 -19.18 -22.33 -4.75
N ARG A 126 -18.57 -22.24 -3.55
CA ARG A 126 -18.67 -23.29 -2.53
C ARG A 126 -20.11 -23.51 -2.05
N GLY A 127 -20.88 -22.43 -1.87
CA GLY A 127 -22.29 -22.51 -1.53
C GLY A 127 -23.11 -23.23 -2.60
N LYS A 128 -22.88 -22.90 -3.89
CA LYS A 128 -23.53 -23.58 -5.02
C LYS A 128 -23.15 -25.04 -5.14
N GLU A 129 -21.89 -25.37 -4.90
CA GLU A 129 -21.42 -26.76 -4.88
C GLU A 129 -22.07 -27.58 -3.77
N ALA A 130 -22.17 -27.02 -2.56
CA ALA A 130 -22.83 -27.66 -1.43
C ALA A 130 -24.34 -27.87 -1.69
N GLU A 131 -25.02 -26.87 -2.26
CA GLU A 131 -26.43 -27.00 -2.65
C GLU A 131 -26.61 -28.05 -3.76
N ARG A 132 -25.71 -28.12 -4.74
CA ARG A 132 -25.76 -29.17 -5.77
C ARG A 132 -25.63 -30.56 -5.15
N ALA A 133 -24.62 -30.76 -4.29
CA ALA A 133 -24.41 -32.04 -3.61
C ALA A 133 -25.62 -32.43 -2.74
N ARG A 134 -26.24 -31.47 -2.04
CA ARG A 134 -27.45 -31.71 -1.26
C ARG A 134 -28.63 -32.13 -2.14
N LEU A 135 -28.86 -31.41 -3.24
CA LEU A 135 -29.95 -31.73 -4.17
C LEU A 135 -29.73 -33.09 -4.85
N GLU A 136 -28.50 -33.41 -5.22
CA GLU A 136 -28.13 -34.71 -5.80
C GLU A 136 -28.36 -35.87 -4.82
N ALA A 137 -28.01 -35.68 -3.54
CA ALA A 137 -28.30 -36.64 -2.49
C ALA A 137 -29.82 -36.83 -2.29
N GLN A 138 -30.59 -35.73 -2.26
CA GLN A 138 -32.05 -35.79 -2.14
C GLN A 138 -32.69 -36.49 -3.35
N LEU A 139 -32.19 -36.24 -4.55
CA LEU A 139 -32.69 -36.86 -5.78
C LEU A 139 -32.42 -38.37 -5.74
N THR A 140 -31.19 -38.76 -5.39
CA THR A 140 -30.81 -40.19 -5.24
C THR A 140 -31.68 -40.90 -4.20
N GLU A 141 -31.95 -40.25 -3.07
CA GLU A 141 -32.83 -40.78 -2.03
C GLU A 141 -34.27 -40.96 -2.55
N ARG A 142 -34.81 -39.97 -3.27
CA ARG A 142 -36.16 -40.06 -3.87
C ARG A 142 -36.23 -41.15 -4.92
N ASP A 143 -35.24 -41.27 -5.79
CA ASP A 143 -35.18 -42.32 -6.81
C ASP A 143 -35.16 -43.71 -6.14
N THR A 144 -34.37 -43.87 -5.07
CA THR A 144 -34.35 -45.10 -4.28
C THR A 144 -35.73 -45.43 -3.69
N GLN A 145 -36.41 -44.43 -3.12
CA GLN A 145 -37.76 -44.60 -2.58
C GLN A 145 -38.78 -44.99 -3.66
N VAL A 146 -38.70 -44.38 -4.85
CA VAL A 146 -39.58 -44.72 -5.98
C VAL A 146 -39.34 -46.15 -6.45
N GLN A 147 -38.07 -46.57 -6.56
CA GLN A 147 -37.73 -47.95 -6.95
C GLN A 147 -38.25 -48.96 -5.94
N GLN A 148 -38.03 -48.72 -4.64
CA GLN A 148 -38.55 -49.60 -3.58
C GLN A 148 -40.07 -49.66 -3.58
N CYS A 149 -40.74 -48.52 -3.74
CA CYS A 149 -42.20 -48.45 -3.85
C CYS A 149 -42.70 -49.27 -5.04
N SER A 150 -42.04 -49.16 -6.20
CA SER A 150 -42.38 -49.95 -7.39
C SER A 150 -42.25 -51.45 -7.15
N VAL A 151 -41.14 -51.89 -6.55
CA VAL A 151 -40.91 -53.30 -6.21
C VAL A 151 -41.96 -53.82 -5.21
N LYS A 152 -42.24 -53.05 -4.16
CA LYS A 152 -43.24 -53.40 -3.13
C LYS A 152 -44.65 -53.46 -3.71
N ASN A 153 -45.03 -52.52 -4.57
CA ASN A 153 -46.31 -52.54 -5.28
C ASN A 153 -46.45 -53.79 -6.16
N GLN A 154 -45.39 -54.16 -6.88
CA GLN A 154 -45.39 -55.39 -7.68
C GLN A 154 -45.56 -56.64 -6.79
N GLN A 155 -44.86 -56.71 -5.66
CA GLN A 155 -45.01 -57.79 -4.68
C GLN A 155 -46.45 -57.87 -4.12
N MET A 156 -47.03 -56.73 -3.74
CA MET A 156 -48.43 -56.68 -3.27
C MET A 156 -49.42 -57.13 -4.35
N TYR A 157 -49.16 -56.80 -5.61
CA TYR A 157 -49.99 -57.24 -6.73
C TYR A 157 -49.94 -58.76 -6.93
N GLU A 158 -48.77 -59.39 -6.81
CA GLU A 158 -48.67 -60.87 -6.87
C GLU A 158 -49.36 -61.55 -5.67
N VAL A 159 -49.26 -60.98 -4.46
CA VAL A 159 -50.01 -61.45 -3.29
C VAL A 159 -51.52 -61.37 -3.54
N ALA A 160 -51.99 -60.25 -4.11
CA ALA A 160 -53.40 -60.08 -4.46
C ALA A 160 -53.89 -61.07 -5.53
N LYS A 161 -53.07 -61.38 -6.55
CA LYS A 161 -53.40 -62.44 -7.53
C LYS A 161 -53.48 -63.81 -6.86
N THR A 162 -52.55 -64.11 -5.97
CA THR A 162 -52.53 -65.39 -5.25
C THR A 162 -53.78 -65.53 -4.36
N LEU A 163 -54.20 -64.45 -3.71
CA LEU A 163 -55.45 -64.38 -2.96
C LEU A 163 -56.67 -64.61 -3.86
N LEU A 164 -56.73 -63.95 -5.02
CA LEU A 164 -57.82 -64.13 -5.98
C LEU A 164 -57.89 -65.57 -6.49
N HIS A 165 -56.75 -66.15 -6.87
CA HIS A 165 -56.66 -67.54 -7.31
C HIS A 165 -57.07 -68.53 -6.21
N ALA A 166 -56.67 -68.27 -4.96
CA ALA A 166 -57.11 -69.06 -3.82
C ALA A 166 -58.64 -68.97 -3.61
N TYR A 167 -59.25 -67.82 -3.90
CA TYR A 167 -60.72 -67.68 -3.87
C TYR A 167 -61.40 -68.46 -5.00
N GLU A 168 -60.84 -68.40 -6.22
CA GLU A 168 -61.37 -69.10 -7.40
C GLU A 168 -61.28 -70.63 -7.29
N THR A 169 -60.27 -71.15 -6.57
CA THR A 169 -60.05 -72.59 -6.39
C THR A 169 -60.83 -73.19 -5.22
N ILE A 170 -61.51 -72.39 -4.39
CA ILE A 170 -62.44 -72.89 -3.38
C ILE A 170 -63.73 -73.32 -4.10
N ASP A 171 -63.84 -74.62 -4.33
CA ASP A 171 -65.03 -75.21 -4.94
C ASP A 171 -66.27 -75.14 -4.02
N VAL A 172 -67.44 -75.17 -4.63
CA VAL A 172 -68.74 -75.24 -3.93
C VAL A 172 -68.80 -76.44 -2.97
N THR A 173 -68.07 -77.51 -3.27
CA THR A 173 -67.88 -78.70 -2.43
C THR A 173 -67.17 -78.41 -1.11
N ASP A 174 -66.24 -77.46 -1.08
CA ASP A 174 -65.53 -77.07 0.14
C ASP A 174 -66.38 -76.12 1.01
N ILE A 175 -67.23 -75.29 0.38
CA ILE A 175 -68.24 -74.48 1.09
C ILE A 175 -69.25 -75.38 1.83
N VAL A 176 -69.66 -76.50 1.24
CA VAL A 176 -70.55 -77.49 1.88
C VAL A 176 -69.86 -78.18 3.06
N LYS A 177 -68.55 -78.47 2.97
CA LYS A 177 -67.78 -79.04 4.08
C LYS A 177 -67.65 -78.06 5.24
N ILE A 178 -67.41 -76.77 5.00
CA ILE A 178 -67.26 -75.74 6.06
C ILE A 178 -68.51 -75.63 6.96
N ARG A 179 -69.70 -75.90 6.40
CA ARG A 179 -71.00 -75.80 7.09
C ARG A 179 -71.33 -77.02 7.97
N GLN A 180 -70.52 -78.08 7.89
CA GLN A 180 -70.69 -79.28 8.71
C GLN A 180 -70.10 -79.07 10.13
N PRO A 181 -70.77 -79.54 11.19
CA PRO A 181 -70.35 -79.32 12.58
C PRO A 181 -68.99 -79.93 12.96
N PHE A 182 -68.40 -80.79 12.10
CA PHE A 182 -67.10 -81.44 12.33
C PHE A 182 -65.96 -80.95 11.42
N ALA A 183 -66.16 -79.87 10.66
CA ALA A 183 -65.17 -79.36 9.71
C ALA A 183 -64.11 -78.44 10.34
N ALA A 184 -63.69 -78.70 11.57
CA ALA A 184 -62.69 -77.91 12.30
C ALA A 184 -61.39 -77.76 11.48
N LYS A 185 -60.95 -78.81 10.80
CA LYS A 185 -59.76 -78.80 9.94
C LYS A 185 -59.88 -77.83 8.76
N ALA A 186 -61.07 -77.70 8.15
CA ALA A 186 -61.28 -76.76 7.05
C ALA A 186 -61.23 -75.31 7.55
N ARG A 187 -61.84 -75.03 8.71
CA ARG A 187 -61.82 -73.69 9.33
C ARG A 187 -60.40 -73.22 9.66
N VAL A 188 -59.59 -74.08 10.30
CA VAL A 188 -58.18 -73.78 10.60
C VAL A 188 -57.39 -73.49 9.33
N ARG A 189 -57.62 -74.24 8.24
CA ARG A 189 -56.96 -73.97 6.95
C ARG A 189 -57.31 -72.60 6.36
N PHE A 190 -58.55 -72.14 6.50
CA PHE A 190 -58.93 -70.79 6.06
C PHE A 190 -58.30 -69.70 6.93
N GLU A 191 -58.22 -69.91 8.25
CA GLU A 191 -57.55 -69.00 9.16
C GLU A 191 -56.05 -68.91 8.87
N GLU A 192 -55.37 -70.04 8.65
CA GLU A 192 -53.95 -70.09 8.25
C GLU A 192 -53.70 -69.34 6.94
N LEU A 193 -54.58 -69.52 5.95
CA LEU A 193 -54.48 -68.86 4.65
C LEU A 193 -54.69 -67.34 4.76
N ALA A 194 -55.72 -66.92 5.52
CA ALA A 194 -56.00 -65.51 5.77
C ALA A 194 -54.87 -64.83 6.54
N GLN A 195 -54.29 -65.51 7.53
CA GLN A 195 -53.14 -65.02 8.28
C GLN A 195 -51.90 -64.89 7.37
N GLY A 196 -51.61 -65.89 6.53
CA GLY A 196 -50.50 -65.84 5.58
C GLY A 196 -50.58 -64.66 4.61
N PHE A 197 -51.76 -64.40 4.04
CA PHE A 197 -51.98 -63.22 3.20
C PHE A 197 -51.87 -61.91 3.97
N GLY A 198 -52.38 -61.86 5.21
CA GLY A 198 -52.23 -60.69 6.08
C GLY A 198 -50.75 -60.38 6.36
N ASP A 199 -49.96 -61.39 6.67
CA ASP A 199 -48.52 -61.27 6.91
C ASP A 199 -47.77 -60.81 5.66
N ASP A 200 -48.09 -61.33 4.49
CA ASP A 200 -47.42 -60.97 3.24
C ASP A 200 -47.80 -59.58 2.73
N LEU A 201 -49.04 -59.13 2.95
CA LEU A 201 -49.44 -57.74 2.72
C LEU A 201 -48.71 -56.79 3.68
N TYR A 202 -48.58 -57.17 4.95
CA TYR A 202 -47.88 -56.36 5.95
C TYR A 202 -46.39 -56.21 5.63
N LYS A 203 -45.71 -57.30 5.27
CA LYS A 203 -44.28 -57.30 4.88
C LYS A 203 -44.00 -56.47 3.62
N ASN A 204 -44.99 -56.35 2.72
CA ASN A 204 -44.85 -55.65 1.44
C ASN A 204 -45.40 -54.22 1.45
N ARG A 205 -45.88 -53.73 2.60
CA ARG A 205 -46.22 -52.33 2.76
C ARG A 205 -44.97 -51.46 2.67
N PHE A 206 -45.02 -50.42 1.86
CA PHE A 206 -43.98 -49.39 1.82
C PHE A 206 -44.22 -48.33 2.91
N ASP A 207 -43.17 -47.99 3.66
CA ASP A 207 -43.15 -46.90 4.64
C ASP A 207 -41.96 -45.97 4.37
N ALA A 208 -42.24 -44.76 3.89
CA ALA A 208 -41.23 -43.83 3.38
C ALA A 208 -40.20 -43.38 4.44
N PRO A 209 -40.60 -43.01 5.68
CA PRO A 209 -39.67 -42.77 6.79
C PRO A 209 -38.75 -43.96 7.14
N GLN A 210 -39.23 -45.20 7.07
CA GLN A 210 -38.44 -46.40 7.39
C GLN A 210 -37.50 -46.79 6.24
N ALA A 211 -37.92 -46.56 5.00
CA ALA A 211 -37.12 -46.76 3.79
C ALA A 211 -35.85 -45.89 3.76
N SER A 212 -35.91 -44.65 4.28
CA SER A 212 -34.75 -43.75 4.38
C SER A 212 -33.75 -44.11 5.50
N ILE A 213 -34.12 -44.96 6.46
CA ILE A 213 -33.26 -45.35 7.61
C ILE A 213 -32.50 -46.65 7.34
N THR A 214 -32.96 -47.45 6.38
CA THR A 214 -32.44 -48.80 6.11
C THR A 214 -31.35 -48.81 5.02
N HIS A 215 -30.98 -47.65 4.50
CA HIS A 215 -29.90 -47.41 3.53
C HIS A 215 -28.90 -46.40 4.09
#